data_AF-A0AAW7PVB4-F1
#
_entry.id   AF-A0AAW7PVB4-F1
#
_cell.length_a   1.000
_cell.length_b   1.000
_cell.length_c   1.000
_cell.angle_alpha   90.00
_cell.angle_beta   90.00
_cell.angle_gamma   90.00
#
_symmetry.space_group_name_H-M   'P 1'
#
loop_
_entity.id
_entity.type
_entity.pdbx_description
1 polymer ?
#
loop_
_entity_poly.entity_id
_entity_poly.type
_entity_poly.pdbx_seq_one_letter_code
_entity_poly.pdbx_strand_id
1 'polypeptide(L)'
;MRRTKSVHTEPILNPIFLDSNFLRYLDGEQLKVIGAILTCKQYEQFSPTNNKFIAFLSGFDNEKKVENIKKSLIDIGLLKIDMSLDLTNWERRVTKL
;
A
#
# COMPACT_ATOMS: atom_id res chain seq x y z
N MET A 1 -35.54 -17.55 9.59
CA MET A 1 -34.21 -16.92 9.48
C MET A 1 -33.75 -16.93 8.03
N ARG A 2 -33.75 -15.79 7.34
CA ARG A 2 -33.16 -15.69 5.99
C ARG A 2 -31.64 -15.59 6.17
N ARG A 3 -30.90 -16.61 5.72
CA ARG A 3 -29.43 -16.52 5.58
C ARG A 3 -29.15 -15.45 4.55
N THR A 4 -28.65 -14.30 4.99
CA THR A 4 -28.02 -13.32 4.09
C THR A 4 -26.81 -14.01 3.47
N LYS A 5 -26.83 -14.21 2.15
CA LYS A 5 -25.64 -14.65 1.41
C LYS A 5 -24.58 -13.56 1.60
N SER A 6 -23.46 -13.92 2.21
CA SER A 6 -22.26 -13.07 2.20
C SER A 6 -21.89 -12.85 0.74
N VAL A 7 -22.02 -11.61 0.27
CA VAL A 7 -21.55 -11.21 -1.05
C VAL A 7 -20.04 -11.18 -0.93
N HIS A 8 -19.39 -12.28 -1.30
CA HIS A 8 -17.95 -12.30 -1.48
C HIS A 8 -17.66 -11.55 -2.79
N THR A 9 -17.26 -10.28 -2.67
CA THR A 9 -16.67 -9.56 -3.80
C THR A 9 -15.31 -10.21 -4.07
N GLU A 10 -15.19 -10.87 -5.22
CA GLU A 10 -13.91 -11.41 -5.67
C GLU A 10 -12.91 -10.25 -5.82
N PRO A 11 -11.65 -10.42 -5.37
CA PRO A 11 -10.64 -9.38 -5.54
C PRO A 11 -10.46 -9.04 -7.01
N ILE A 12 -10.26 -7.76 -7.31
CA ILE A 12 -9.95 -7.29 -8.67
C ILE A 12 -8.51 -7.71 -8.99
N LEU A 13 -8.36 -8.96 -9.44
CA LEU A 13 -7.08 -9.65 -9.64
C LEU A 13 -6.47 -9.29 -11.00
N ASN A 14 -6.02 -8.04 -11.14
CA ASN A 14 -4.88 -7.77 -12.01
C ASN A 14 -3.63 -7.74 -11.12
N PRO A 15 -2.70 -8.72 -11.27
CA PRO A 15 -1.47 -8.73 -10.51
C PRO A 15 -0.70 -7.42 -10.73
N ILE A 16 -0.30 -6.77 -9.63
CA ILE A 16 0.54 -5.58 -9.69
C ILE A 16 1.99 -6.06 -9.75
N PHE A 17 2.58 -6.01 -10.93
CA PHE A 17 3.99 -6.32 -11.12
C PHE A 17 4.84 -5.09 -10.75
N LEU A 18 5.71 -5.26 -9.76
CA LEU A 18 6.73 -4.29 -9.37
C LEU A 18 8.09 -4.90 -9.69
N ASP A 19 8.97 -4.13 -10.32
CA ASP A 19 10.34 -4.60 -10.56
C ASP A 19 11.11 -4.63 -9.22
N SER A 20 11.69 -5.79 -8.94
CA SER A 20 12.52 -6.08 -7.77
C SER A 20 13.65 -5.07 -7.52
N ASN A 21 14.23 -4.48 -8.57
CA ASN A 21 15.27 -3.47 -8.47
C ASN A 21 14.77 -2.18 -7.82
N PHE A 22 13.47 -1.96 -7.77
CA PHE A 22 12.86 -0.79 -7.14
C PHE A 22 12.67 -1.00 -5.65
N LEU A 23 12.34 -2.23 -5.26
CA LEU A 23 12.07 -2.61 -3.88
C LEU A 23 13.33 -2.60 -3.01
N ARG A 24 14.52 -2.75 -3.62
CA ARG A 24 15.81 -2.72 -2.91
C ARG A 24 16.12 -1.40 -2.22
N TYR A 25 15.46 -0.31 -2.64
CA TYR A 25 15.64 1.03 -2.08
C TYR A 25 14.69 1.32 -0.91
N LEU A 26 13.82 0.37 -0.57
CA LEU A 26 12.86 0.48 0.53
C LEU A 26 13.30 -0.42 1.68
N ASP A 27 13.10 0.06 2.90
CA ASP A 27 13.27 -0.78 4.08
C ASP A 27 12.07 -1.74 4.25
N GLY A 28 12.23 -2.71 5.15
CA GLY A 28 11.19 -3.72 5.40
C GLY A 28 9.87 -3.14 5.93
N GLU A 29 9.88 -2.00 6.61
CA GLU A 29 8.67 -1.36 7.13
C GLU A 29 7.92 -0.61 6.03
N GLN A 30 8.65 0.10 5.18
CA GLN A 30 8.13 0.72 3.96
C GLN A 30 7.49 -0.31 3.03
N LEU A 31 8.15 -1.47 2.82
CA LEU A 31 7.60 -2.57 2.03
C LEU A 31 6.28 -3.10 2.61
N LYS A 32 6.19 -3.26 3.94
CA LYS A 32 4.95 -3.66 4.61
C LYS A 32 3.82 -2.66 4.41
N VAL A 33 4.10 -1.35 4.53
CA VAL A 33 3.10 -0.30 4.30
C VAL A 33 2.63 -0.29 2.84
N ILE A 34 3.55 -0.40 1.88
CA ILE A 34 3.19 -0.46 0.45
C ILE A 34 2.31 -1.69 0.17
N GLY A 35 2.70 -2.87 0.64
CA GLY A 35 1.90 -4.09 0.48
C GLY A 35 0.51 -3.99 1.09
N ALA A 36 0.39 -3.37 2.28
CA ALA A 36 -0.88 -3.11 2.93
C ALA A 36 -1.75 -2.12 2.14
N ILE A 37 -1.19 -1.05 1.60
CA ILE A 37 -1.90 -0.09 0.73
C ILE A 37 -2.42 -0.79 -0.53
N LEU A 38 -1.58 -1.59 -1.19
CA LEU A 38 -1.99 -2.34 -2.38
C LEU A 38 -3.13 -3.31 -2.08
N THR A 39 -3.04 -4.01 -0.95
CA THR A 39 -4.10 -4.89 -0.47
C THR A 39 -5.38 -4.10 -0.22
N CYS A 40 -5.34 -2.98 0.49
CA CYS A 40 -6.51 -2.12 0.69
C CYS A 40 -7.16 -1.67 -0.62
N LYS A 41 -6.37 -1.43 -1.68
CA LYS A 41 -6.89 -1.01 -2.99
C LYS A 41 -7.47 -2.15 -3.82
N GLN A 42 -7.05 -3.39 -3.58
CA GLN A 42 -7.56 -4.57 -4.28
C GLN A 42 -8.91 -5.06 -3.75
N TYR A 43 -9.29 -4.69 -2.53
CA TYR A 43 -10.54 -5.10 -1.91
C TYR A 43 -11.41 -3.89 -1.52
N GLU A 44 -12.59 -3.78 -2.12
CA GLU A 44 -13.55 -2.68 -1.87
C GLU A 44 -13.90 -2.51 -0.38
N GLN A 45 -13.87 -3.58 0.40
CA GLN A 45 -14.15 -3.59 1.84
C GLN A 45 -13.20 -2.69 2.67
N PHE A 46 -12.05 -2.29 2.11
CA PHE A 46 -11.07 -1.40 2.73
C PHE A 46 -11.09 0.02 2.15
N SER A 47 -12.18 0.40 1.48
CA SER A 47 -12.42 1.76 0.99
C SER A 47 -13.30 2.57 1.98
N PRO A 48 -12.87 3.77 2.43
CA PRO A 48 -11.61 4.43 2.11
C PRO A 48 -10.42 3.82 2.88
N THR A 49 -9.27 3.75 2.21
CA THR A 49 -8.03 3.25 2.82
C THR A 49 -7.57 4.22 3.92
N ASN A 50 -7.54 3.74 5.17
CA ASN A 50 -7.12 4.52 6.34
C ASN A 50 -5.93 3.87 7.07
N ASN A 51 -5.32 4.61 7.99
CA ASN A 51 -4.13 4.14 8.71
C ASN A 51 -4.39 2.90 9.57
N LYS A 52 -5.62 2.72 10.08
CA LYS A 52 -6.01 1.55 10.86
C LYS A 52 -5.97 0.26 10.05
N PHE A 53 -6.54 0.25 8.84
CA PHE A 53 -6.49 -0.92 7.96
C PHE A 53 -5.06 -1.19 7.48
N ILE A 54 -4.30 -0.14 7.17
CA ILE A 54 -2.89 -0.29 6.81
C ILE A 54 -2.11 -0.90 7.98
N ALA A 55 -2.29 -0.40 9.20
CA ALA A 55 -1.61 -0.93 10.39
C ALA A 55 -1.92 -2.42 10.61
N PHE A 56 -3.19 -2.79 10.51
CA PHE A 56 -3.63 -4.19 10.61
C PHE A 56 -2.94 -5.09 9.56
N LEU A 57 -3.00 -4.71 8.29
CA LEU A 57 -2.46 -5.52 7.18
C LEU A 57 -0.92 -5.55 7.16
N SER A 58 -0.27 -4.50 7.65
CA SER A 58 1.19 -4.42 7.75
C SER A 58 1.75 -5.09 9.02
N GLY A 59 0.87 -5.49 9.95
CA GLY A 59 1.26 -6.09 11.23
C GLY A 59 1.85 -5.09 12.22
N PHE A 60 1.48 -3.81 12.13
CA PHE A 60 1.85 -2.79 13.11
C PHE A 60 0.75 -2.64 14.16
N ASP A 61 1.17 -2.40 15.40
CA ASP A 61 0.34 -2.12 16.57
C ASP A 61 -0.06 -0.64 16.69
N ASN A 62 0.53 0.23 15.87
CA ASN A 62 0.45 1.67 16.03
C ASN A 62 0.20 2.42 14.70
N GLU A 63 -0.92 3.14 14.62
CA GLU A 63 -1.27 3.96 13.45
C GLU A 63 -0.31 5.14 13.22
N LYS A 64 0.31 5.66 14.29
CA LYS A 64 1.30 6.75 14.18
C LYS A 64 2.57 6.28 13.46
N LYS A 65 2.94 5.00 13.63
CA LYS A 65 4.05 4.41 12.90
C LYS A 65 3.76 4.36 11.40
N VAL A 66 2.55 3.94 11.03
CA VAL A 66 2.07 3.97 9.64
C VAL A 66 2.09 5.39 9.07
N GLU A 67 1.64 6.39 9.84
CA GLU A 67 1.65 7.79 9.40
C GLU A 67 3.07 8.29 9.09
N ASN A 68 4.04 8.01 9.97
CA ASN A 68 5.44 8.37 9.76
C ASN A 68 6.04 7.70 8.52
N ILE A 69 5.77 6.40 8.33
CA ILE A 69 6.26 5.65 7.17
C ILE A 69 5.62 6.18 5.88
N LYS A 70 4.30 6.45 5.89
CA LYS A 70 3.61 7.08 4.76
C LYS A 70 4.23 8.42 4.40
N LYS A 71 4.54 9.25 5.40
CA LYS A 71 5.22 10.53 5.18
C LYS A 71 6.59 10.31 4.54
N SER A 72 7.39 9.38 5.05
CA SER A 72 8.67 9.00 4.44
C SER A 72 8.52 8.56 2.98
N LEU A 73 7.51 7.74 2.66
CA LEU A 73 7.21 7.30 1.30
C LEU A 73 6.77 8.45 0.37
N ILE A 74 6.09 9.45 0.91
CA ILE A 74 5.72 10.69 0.20
C ILE A 74 6.96 11.57 -0.04
N ASP A 75 7.82 11.70 0.97
CA ASP A 75 9.02 12.53 0.91
C ASP A 75 10.01 12.01 -0.13
N ILE A 76 10.17 10.69 -0.26
CA ILE A 76 10.94 10.08 -1.35
C ILE A 76 10.18 10.14 -2.69
N GLY A 77 8.87 10.39 -2.66
CA GLY A 77 8.03 10.56 -3.83
C GLY A 77 7.60 9.25 -4.51
N LEU A 78 7.62 8.14 -3.77
CA LEU A 78 7.03 6.88 -4.20
C LEU A 78 5.52 6.87 -3.97
N LEU A 79 5.04 7.45 -2.87
CA LEU A 79 3.63 7.51 -2.51
C LEU A 79 3.08 8.93 -2.74
N LYS A 80 1.91 9.04 -3.37
CA LYS A 80 1.18 10.32 -3.48
C LYS A 80 0.22 10.51 -2.31
N ILE A 81 -0.24 11.75 -2.12
CA ILE A 81 -1.20 12.11 -1.05
C ILE A 81 -2.50 11.31 -1.15
N ASP A 82 -2.92 10.97 -2.37
CA ASP A 82 -4.10 10.12 -2.66
C ASP A 82 -3.85 8.60 -2.48
N MET A 83 -2.74 8.22 -1.85
CA MET A 83 -2.27 6.84 -1.65
C MET A 83 -1.95 6.08 -2.95
N SER A 84 -1.90 6.73 -4.12
CA SER A 84 -1.41 6.10 -5.36
C SER A 84 0.12 6.02 -5.38
N LEU A 85 0.65 5.01 -6.07
CA LEU A 85 2.09 4.84 -6.25
C LEU A 85 2.54 5.61 -7.50
N ASP A 86 3.59 6.41 -7.36
CA ASP A 86 4.26 7.08 -8.48
C ASP A 86 5.46 6.29 -8.99
N LEU A 87 5.19 5.10 -9.52
CA LEU A 87 6.23 4.16 -9.95
C LEU A 87 7.13 4.77 -11.03
N THR A 88 6.55 5.42 -12.04
CA THR A 88 7.29 5.97 -13.18
C THR A 88 8.28 7.07 -12.76
N ASN A 89 7.87 8.03 -11.93
CA ASN A 89 8.78 9.10 -11.52
C ASN A 89 9.75 8.66 -10.43
N TRP A 90 9.35 7.70 -9.59
CA TRP A 90 10.25 7.11 -8.62
C TRP A 90 11.39 6.34 -9.29
N GLU A 91 11.08 5.48 -10.28
CA GLU A 91 12.07 4.73 -11.06
C GLU A 91 13.17 5.64 -11.63
N ARG A 92 12.74 6.72 -12.29
CA ARG A 92 13.63 7.70 -12.92
C ARG A 92 14.56 8.39 -11.92
N ARG A 93 14.15 8.49 -10.65
CA ARG A 93 14.99 9.09 -9.59
C ARG A 93 16.04 8.10 -9.12
N VAL A 94 15.65 6.86 -8.84
CA VAL A 94 16.57 5.85 -8.30
C VAL A 94 17.56 5.29 -9.33
N THR A 95 17.26 5.35 -10.62
CA THR A 95 18.19 4.96 -11.71
C THR A 95 19.17 6.05 -12.12
N LYS A 96 18.94 7.31 -11.71
CA LYS A 96 19.86 8.43 -11.95
C LYS A 96 20.86 8.66 -10.80
N LEU A 97 20.70 7.92 -9.70
CA LEU A 97 21.60 7.88 -8.54
C LEU A 97 22.62 6.75 -8.71
#